data_AF-A0AAU7CD25-F1
#
_entry.id   AF-A0AAU7CD25-F1
#
_cell.length_a   1.000
_cell.length_b   1.000
_cell.length_c   1.000
_cell.angle_alpha   90.00
_cell.angle_beta   90.00
_cell.angle_gamma   90.00
#
_symmetry.space_group_name_H-M   'P 1'
#
loop_
_entity.id
_entity.type
_entity.pdbx_description
1 polymer ?
#
loop_
_entity_poly.entity_id
_entity_poly.type
_entity_poly.pdbx_seq_one_letter_code
_entity_poly.pdbx_strand_id
1 'polypeptide(L)'
;MDADQSDSHHNSIDATLTNLLETLPDRPSWYDRWRNLGPDSSETDRLSVYQEIRDSQLLPADAGFHLIAWQADALASKHAETALRELDDRLESLEAAHALNDLDAPDSGDTSEEHERVLEEYHRAWAAIFTNQLDEHGEHEIAELFRTNREEFDRRNEAGRQLFQGLHDLADARDSNWLDSLIEAVGGCLAADNLMGPLGILYGEKDGFWEVDIYPTPVELIGGADDGAVVSPAFSLDLEALRSTFEQVEDFGWTTIGWPDGNGPFVWIKGAHQGHELLLRILAQAPEGEEPGSKLRLPEASKELPDNPE
;
A
#
# COMPACT_ATOMS: atom_id res chain seq x y z
N MET A 1 9.73 7.44 -9.32
CA MET A 1 8.54 8.02 -8.67
C MET A 1 7.55 8.36 -9.75
N ASP A 2 6.31 7.85 -9.67
CA ASP A 2 5.27 8.20 -10.65
C ASP A 2 4.91 9.68 -10.52
N ALA A 3 4.66 10.35 -11.65
CA ALA A 3 4.33 11.77 -11.68
C ALA A 3 3.11 12.10 -10.80
N ASP A 4 2.13 11.19 -10.74
CA ASP A 4 0.91 11.32 -9.97
C ASP A 4 1.16 11.27 -8.44
N GLN A 5 2.08 10.41 -8.00
CA GLN A 5 2.52 10.35 -6.60
C GLN A 5 3.34 11.58 -6.20
N SER A 6 4.11 12.15 -7.14
CA SER A 6 4.86 13.39 -6.93
C SER A 6 3.94 14.58 -6.71
N ASP A 7 2.92 14.71 -7.56
CA ASP A 7 1.96 15.80 -7.51
C ASP A 7 1.08 15.72 -6.24
N SER A 8 0.67 14.51 -5.86
CA SER A 8 -0.05 14.26 -4.61
C SER A 8 0.74 14.71 -3.37
N HIS A 9 2.03 14.38 -3.29
CA HIS A 9 2.86 14.74 -2.14
C HIS A 9 3.15 16.25 -2.06
N HIS A 10 3.38 16.91 -3.20
CA HIS A 10 3.50 18.37 -3.24
C HIS A 10 2.24 19.08 -2.73
N ASN A 11 1.05 18.59 -3.10
CA ASN A 11 -0.22 19.14 -2.61
C ASN A 11 -0.33 19.02 -1.08
N SER A 12 0.12 17.91 -0.51
CA SER A 12 0.11 17.67 0.93
C SER A 12 1.04 18.61 1.69
N ILE A 13 2.23 18.86 1.14
CA ILE A 13 3.18 19.85 1.64
C ILE A 13 2.54 21.25 1.60
N ASP A 14 1.90 21.61 0.49
CA ASP A 14 1.30 22.93 0.31
C ASP A 14 0.13 23.18 1.26
N ALA A 15 -0.71 22.17 1.50
CA ALA A 15 -1.78 22.23 2.49
C ALA A 15 -1.22 22.44 3.89
N THR A 16 -0.18 21.69 4.25
CA THR A 16 0.48 21.78 5.56
C THR A 16 1.07 23.18 5.81
N LEU A 17 1.78 23.71 4.83
CA LEU A 17 2.38 25.04 4.91
C LEU A 17 1.32 26.14 4.95
N THR A 18 0.23 25.99 4.19
CA THR A 18 -0.91 26.92 4.23
C THR A 18 -1.49 27.02 5.64
N ASN A 19 -1.77 25.89 6.28
CA ASN A 19 -2.32 25.86 7.64
C ASN A 19 -1.35 26.44 8.68
N LEU A 20 -0.06 26.15 8.55
CA LEU A 20 0.97 26.75 9.41
C LEU A 20 0.91 28.29 9.32
N LEU A 21 0.79 28.83 8.11
CA LEU A 21 0.77 30.27 7.87
C LEU A 21 -0.45 30.96 8.48
N GLU A 22 -1.60 30.28 8.61
CA GLU A 22 -2.78 30.84 9.29
C GLU A 22 -2.54 31.08 10.79
N THR A 23 -1.60 30.36 11.38
CA THR A 23 -1.26 30.49 12.81
C THR A 23 -0.21 31.57 13.10
N LEU A 24 0.47 32.07 12.07
CA LEU A 24 1.59 33.00 12.23
C LEU A 24 1.13 34.46 12.17
N PRO A 25 1.65 35.32 13.06
CA PRO A 25 1.29 36.75 13.07
C PRO A 25 1.91 37.52 11.90
N ASP A 26 3.08 37.06 11.42
CA ASP A 26 3.84 37.69 10.36
C ASP A 26 4.20 36.66 9.28
N ARG A 27 4.28 37.14 8.04
CA ARG A 27 4.60 36.33 6.87
C ARG A 27 6.09 35.94 6.87
N PRO A 28 6.43 34.64 6.77
CA PRO A 28 7.82 34.20 6.66
C PRO A 28 8.50 34.68 5.39
N SER A 29 9.83 34.85 5.42
CA SER A 29 10.63 35.31 4.29
C SER A 29 10.56 34.40 3.06
N TRP A 30 10.34 33.09 3.28
CA TRP A 30 10.23 32.08 2.23
C TRP A 30 8.85 32.06 1.54
N TYR A 31 7.82 32.72 2.09
CA TYR A 31 6.45 32.58 1.58
C TYR A 31 6.37 32.97 0.10
N ASP A 32 6.86 34.16 -0.28
CA ASP A 32 6.74 34.64 -1.67
C ASP A 32 7.39 33.67 -2.65
N ARG A 33 8.52 33.06 -2.26
CA ARG A 33 9.20 32.06 -3.10
C ARG A 33 8.40 30.77 -3.19
N TRP A 34 7.90 30.27 -2.07
CA TRP A 34 7.06 29.08 -2.02
C TRP A 34 5.77 29.25 -2.85
N ARG A 35 5.06 30.37 -2.72
CA ARG A 35 3.84 30.64 -3.51
C ARG A 35 4.06 30.76 -5.02
N ASN A 36 5.29 31.03 -5.44
CA ASN A 36 5.65 31.10 -6.85
C ASN A 36 6.12 29.76 -7.40
N LEU A 37 6.22 28.70 -6.57
CA LEU A 37 6.38 27.35 -7.07
C LEU A 37 5.09 26.95 -7.80
N GLY A 38 5.25 26.47 -9.03
CA GLY A 38 4.18 25.95 -9.85
C GLY A 38 4.54 24.58 -10.42
N PRO A 39 3.64 23.95 -11.19
CA PRO A 39 3.88 22.63 -11.79
C PRO A 39 5.18 22.56 -12.60
N ASP A 40 5.53 23.66 -13.29
CA ASP A 40 6.74 23.75 -14.12
C ASP A 40 8.02 24.14 -13.35
N SER A 41 7.95 24.33 -12.02
CA SER A 41 9.13 24.67 -11.23
C SER A 41 10.11 23.51 -11.18
N SER A 42 11.40 23.81 -11.34
CA SER A 42 12.43 22.77 -11.31
C SER A 42 12.56 22.17 -9.90
N GLU A 43 12.93 20.89 -9.83
CA GLU A 43 13.23 20.21 -8.56
C GLU A 43 14.30 20.94 -7.73
N THR A 44 15.27 21.59 -8.41
CA THR A 44 16.29 22.41 -7.74
C THR A 44 15.71 23.70 -7.14
N ASP A 45 14.77 24.35 -7.82
CA ASP A 45 14.08 25.53 -7.28
C ASP A 45 13.23 25.14 -6.06
N ARG A 46 12.53 24.01 -6.14
CA ARG A 46 11.75 23.44 -5.02
C ARG A 46 12.64 23.12 -3.83
N LEU A 47 13.78 22.45 -4.06
CA LEU A 47 14.76 22.15 -3.02
C LEU A 47 15.25 23.42 -2.31
N SER A 48 15.61 24.45 -3.08
CA SER A 48 16.05 25.73 -2.50
C SER A 48 15.00 26.35 -1.58
N VAL A 49 13.72 26.26 -1.93
CA VAL A 49 12.62 26.76 -1.08
C VAL A 49 12.44 25.90 0.16
N TYR A 50 12.50 24.57 0.02
CA TYR A 50 12.38 23.64 1.15
C TYR A 50 13.53 23.79 2.14
N GLN A 51 14.75 24.11 1.67
CA GLN A 51 15.88 24.48 2.53
C GLN A 51 15.56 25.72 3.37
N GLU A 52 15.02 26.78 2.76
CA GLU A 52 14.63 27.99 3.51
C GLU A 52 13.52 27.71 4.53
N ILE A 53 12.55 26.84 4.18
CA ILE A 53 11.47 26.44 5.09
C ILE A 53 12.03 25.68 6.28
N ARG A 54 12.89 24.68 6.06
CA ARG A 54 13.57 23.94 7.15
C ARG A 54 14.37 24.90 8.03
N ASP A 55 15.16 25.77 7.43
CA ASP A 55 16.08 26.67 8.14
C ASP A 55 15.32 27.75 8.93
N SER A 56 14.05 28.02 8.59
CA SER A 56 13.18 28.89 9.38
C SER A 56 12.80 28.32 10.74
N GLN A 57 12.95 27.01 10.96
CA GLN A 57 12.62 26.29 12.19
C GLN A 57 11.14 26.43 12.61
N LEU A 58 10.26 26.83 11.70
CA LEU A 58 8.81 26.92 11.94
C LEU A 58 8.13 25.53 11.92
N LEU A 59 8.80 24.53 11.34
CA LEU A 59 8.38 23.13 11.34
C LEU A 59 9.20 22.30 12.33
N PRO A 60 8.66 21.17 12.83
CA PRO A 60 9.45 20.15 13.50
C PRO A 60 10.67 19.75 12.68
N ALA A 61 11.80 19.47 13.35
CA ALA A 61 13.07 19.17 12.69
C ALA A 61 12.98 17.98 11.71
N ASP A 62 12.21 16.95 12.05
CA ASP A 62 12.03 15.77 11.19
C ASP A 62 11.18 16.09 9.95
N ALA A 63 10.23 17.04 10.02
CA ALA A 63 9.48 17.49 8.85
C ALA A 63 10.38 18.27 7.86
N GLY A 64 11.22 19.16 8.39
CA GLY A 64 12.25 19.81 7.57
C GLY A 64 13.25 18.82 6.96
N PHE A 65 13.62 17.77 7.69
CA PHE A 65 14.45 16.68 7.17
C PHE A 65 13.77 15.94 6.01
N HIS A 66 12.50 15.59 6.17
CA HIS A 66 11.72 14.89 5.15
C HIS A 66 11.57 15.70 3.85
N LEU A 67 11.28 17.01 3.94
CA LEU A 67 11.17 17.87 2.75
C LEU A 67 12.43 17.81 1.88
N ILE A 68 13.60 17.80 2.51
CA ILE A 68 14.88 17.74 1.82
C ILE A 68 15.17 16.34 1.28
N ALA A 69 14.99 15.31 2.10
CA ALA A 69 15.23 13.93 1.70
C ALA A 69 14.35 13.50 0.52
N TRP A 70 13.06 13.84 0.57
CA TRP A 70 12.12 13.54 -0.51
C TRP A 70 12.42 14.32 -1.79
N GLN A 71 12.77 15.60 -1.66
CA GLN A 71 13.11 16.41 -2.84
C GLN A 71 14.44 15.99 -3.48
N ALA A 72 15.39 15.51 -2.69
CA ALA A 72 16.62 14.90 -3.18
C ALA A 72 16.36 13.55 -3.87
N ASP A 73 15.36 12.78 -3.40
CA ASP A 73 14.91 11.54 -4.04
C ASP A 73 14.33 11.79 -5.44
N ALA A 74 13.52 12.84 -5.59
CA ALA A 74 12.98 13.26 -6.88
C ALA A 74 14.10 13.65 -7.87
N LEU A 75 15.11 14.41 -7.40
CA LEU A 75 16.31 14.74 -8.19
C LEU A 75 17.10 13.47 -8.57
N ALA A 76 17.30 12.56 -7.63
CA ALA A 76 18.03 11.32 -7.83
C ALA A 76 17.32 10.41 -8.83
N SER A 77 15.99 10.29 -8.74
CA SER A 77 15.16 9.50 -9.66
C SER A 77 15.37 9.93 -11.10
N LYS A 78 15.34 11.24 -11.39
CA LYS A 78 15.57 11.76 -12.74
C LYS A 78 16.97 11.46 -13.28
N HIS A 79 17.98 11.45 -12.41
CA HIS A 79 19.34 11.05 -12.80
C HIS A 79 19.45 9.53 -13.02
N ALA A 80 18.77 8.76 -12.16
CA ALA A 80 18.75 7.31 -12.18
C ALA A 80 18.14 6.75 -13.47
N GLU A 81 17.09 7.36 -14.02
CA GLU A 81 16.47 6.95 -15.30
C GLU A 81 17.49 6.76 -16.43
N THR A 82 18.50 7.63 -16.50
CA THR A 82 19.56 7.51 -17.51
C THR A 82 20.73 6.65 -17.02
N ALA A 83 21.12 6.81 -15.76
CA ALA A 83 22.32 6.19 -15.21
C ALA A 83 22.17 4.69 -14.92
N LEU A 84 20.95 4.22 -14.59
CA LEU A 84 20.66 2.84 -14.18
C LEU A 84 20.02 2.00 -15.29
N ARG A 85 19.73 2.59 -16.46
CA ARG A 85 19.04 1.91 -17.56
C ARG A 85 19.66 0.57 -17.96
N GLU A 86 20.99 0.47 -17.98
CA GLU A 86 21.66 -0.80 -18.31
C GLU A 86 21.44 -1.89 -17.24
N LEU A 87 21.25 -1.50 -15.98
CA LEU A 87 20.92 -2.42 -14.90
C LEU A 87 19.44 -2.80 -14.92
N ASP A 88 18.55 -1.84 -15.23
CA ASP A 88 17.12 -2.10 -15.44
C ASP A 88 16.91 -3.11 -16.59
N ASP A 89 17.54 -2.87 -17.75
CA ASP A 89 17.47 -3.77 -18.91
C ASP A 89 17.96 -5.19 -18.57
N ARG A 90 18.96 -5.31 -17.69
CA ARG A 90 19.50 -6.59 -17.23
C ARG A 90 18.56 -7.29 -16.25
N LEU A 91 17.96 -6.57 -15.31
CA LEU A 91 16.95 -7.12 -14.38
C LEU A 91 15.74 -7.63 -15.17
N GLU A 92 15.20 -6.82 -16.09
CA GLU A 92 14.07 -7.22 -16.94
C GLU A 92 14.41 -8.45 -17.80
N SER A 93 15.63 -8.51 -18.36
CA SER A 93 16.08 -9.67 -19.13
C SER A 93 16.18 -10.94 -18.28
N LEU A 94 16.62 -10.82 -17.02
CA LEU A 94 16.67 -11.95 -16.09
C LEU A 94 15.25 -12.39 -15.71
N GLU A 95 14.36 -11.46 -15.35
CA GLU A 95 12.95 -11.76 -15.02
C GLU A 95 12.21 -12.42 -16.18
N ALA A 96 12.36 -11.90 -17.40
CA ALA A 96 11.76 -12.48 -18.60
C ALA A 96 12.27 -13.89 -18.89
N ALA A 97 13.55 -14.16 -18.63
CA ALA A 97 14.13 -15.50 -18.76
C ALA A 97 13.56 -16.49 -17.73
N HIS A 98 13.17 -16.03 -16.54
CA HIS A 98 12.50 -16.86 -15.52
C HIS A 98 11.04 -17.14 -15.90
N ALA A 99 10.28 -16.10 -16.30
CA ALA A 99 8.89 -16.24 -16.71
C ALA A 99 8.70 -17.18 -17.92
N LEU A 100 9.71 -17.28 -18.80
CA LEU A 100 9.72 -18.23 -19.93
C LEU A 100 10.09 -19.67 -19.52
N ASN A 101 10.80 -19.86 -18.41
CA ASN A 101 11.24 -21.17 -17.92
C ASN A 101 10.23 -21.84 -16.95
N ASP A 102 9.27 -21.07 -16.41
CA ASP A 102 8.20 -21.57 -15.53
C ASP A 102 7.21 -22.54 -16.20
N LEU A 103 7.32 -22.76 -17.52
CA LEU A 103 6.50 -23.72 -18.24
C LEU A 103 7.13 -25.12 -18.38
N ASP A 104 8.42 -25.35 -18.09
CA ASP A 104 9.00 -26.70 -18.28
C ASP A 104 10.38 -27.02 -17.63
N ALA A 105 10.92 -26.27 -16.65
CA ALA A 105 12.25 -26.59 -16.08
C ALA A 105 12.32 -26.63 -14.54
N PRO A 106 13.00 -27.64 -13.94
CA PRO A 106 13.22 -27.72 -12.51
C PRO A 106 14.35 -26.77 -12.06
N ASP A 107 14.03 -25.87 -11.14
CA ASP A 107 14.90 -25.33 -10.08
C ASP A 107 16.38 -25.14 -10.49
N SER A 108 16.67 -24.10 -11.28
CA SER A 108 18.05 -23.68 -11.56
C SER A 108 18.51 -22.61 -10.57
N GLY A 109 19.08 -23.01 -9.44
CA GLY A 109 19.61 -22.08 -8.42
C GLY A 109 20.68 -21.07 -8.90
N ASP A 110 21.20 -21.20 -10.12
CA ASP A 110 22.19 -20.30 -10.73
C ASP A 110 21.59 -18.92 -11.10
N THR A 111 20.29 -18.88 -11.40
CA THR A 111 19.62 -17.65 -11.85
C THR A 111 19.21 -16.74 -10.67
N SER A 112 19.03 -17.31 -9.47
CA SER A 112 18.78 -16.56 -8.24
C SER A 112 20.02 -15.78 -7.77
N GLU A 113 21.22 -16.34 -7.91
CA GLU A 113 22.47 -15.68 -7.50
C GLU A 113 22.83 -14.50 -8.43
N GLU A 114 22.63 -14.65 -9.75
CA GLU A 114 22.87 -13.56 -10.69
C GLU A 114 21.87 -12.42 -10.49
N HIS A 115 20.59 -12.74 -10.28
CA HIS A 115 19.55 -11.77 -9.96
C HIS A 115 19.86 -10.98 -8.67
N GLU A 116 20.25 -11.67 -7.59
CA GLU A 116 20.65 -11.04 -6.32
C GLU A 116 21.85 -10.11 -6.51
N ARG A 117 22.87 -10.51 -7.28
CA ARG A 117 24.03 -9.66 -7.58
C ARG A 117 23.66 -8.39 -8.35
N VAL A 118 22.77 -8.49 -9.34
CA VAL A 118 22.33 -7.32 -10.11
C VAL A 118 21.50 -6.37 -9.24
N LEU A 119 20.63 -6.90 -8.37
CA LEU A 119 19.89 -6.08 -7.39
C LEU A 119 20.81 -5.37 -6.40
N GLU A 120 21.84 -6.04 -5.89
CA GLU A 120 22.84 -5.42 -5.03
C GLU A 120 23.62 -4.30 -5.75
N GLU A 121 23.99 -4.52 -7.01
CA GLU A 121 24.64 -3.51 -7.86
C GLU A 121 23.71 -2.32 -8.09
N TYR A 122 22.44 -2.57 -8.39
CA TYR A 122 21.40 -1.56 -8.56
C TYR A 122 21.22 -0.71 -7.31
N HIS A 123 20.97 -1.33 -6.16
CA HIS A 123 20.79 -0.61 -4.89
C HIS A 123 22.02 0.22 -4.52
N ARG A 124 23.22 -0.29 -4.78
CA ARG A 124 24.47 0.45 -4.53
C ARG A 124 24.60 1.66 -5.45
N ALA A 125 24.31 1.49 -6.74
CA ALA A 125 24.37 2.57 -7.71
C ALA A 125 23.33 3.66 -7.41
N TRP A 126 22.10 3.25 -7.08
CA TRP A 126 21.04 4.15 -6.65
C TRP A 126 21.41 4.93 -5.39
N ALA A 127 21.91 4.25 -4.35
CA ALA A 127 22.37 4.88 -3.12
C ALA A 127 23.49 5.90 -3.36
N ALA A 128 24.39 5.62 -4.30
CA ALA A 128 25.43 6.56 -4.69
C ALA A 128 24.84 7.81 -5.38
N ILE A 129 23.89 7.64 -6.30
CA ILE A 129 23.20 8.75 -6.97
C ILE A 129 22.47 9.62 -5.93
N PHE A 130 21.68 9.00 -5.06
CA PHE A 130 20.93 9.70 -4.02
C PHE A 130 21.83 10.52 -3.09
N THR A 131 22.89 9.90 -2.56
CA THR A 131 23.80 10.62 -1.64
C THR A 131 24.65 11.68 -2.35
N ASN A 132 24.96 11.51 -3.64
CA ASN A 132 25.61 12.55 -4.43
C ASN A 132 24.69 13.76 -4.63
N GLN A 133 23.39 13.56 -4.88
CA GLN A 133 22.44 14.67 -4.96
C GLN A 133 22.38 15.46 -3.65
N LEU A 134 22.33 14.78 -2.51
CA LEU A 134 22.39 15.44 -1.21
C LEU A 134 23.69 16.25 -1.04
N ASP A 135 24.85 15.67 -1.36
CA ASP A 135 26.13 16.37 -1.24
C ASP A 135 26.27 17.58 -2.18
N GLU A 136 25.83 17.46 -3.43
CA GLU A 136 25.86 18.54 -4.43
C GLU A 136 25.02 19.75 -3.98
N HIS A 137 23.97 19.50 -3.20
CA HIS A 137 23.07 20.52 -2.67
C HIS A 137 23.39 20.95 -1.22
N GLY A 138 24.54 20.52 -0.68
CA GLY A 138 25.05 20.93 0.63
C GLY A 138 24.44 20.18 1.83
N GLU A 139 23.69 19.11 1.58
CA GLU A 139 22.97 18.31 2.58
C GLU A 139 23.83 17.16 3.12
N HIS A 140 25.08 17.47 3.45
CA HIS A 140 26.10 16.51 3.86
C HIS A 140 25.72 15.71 5.11
N GLU A 141 24.99 16.32 6.04
CA GLU A 141 24.56 15.63 7.26
C GLU A 141 23.51 14.55 6.96
N ILE A 142 22.58 14.83 6.04
CA ILE A 142 21.57 13.87 5.59
C ILE A 142 22.23 12.75 4.77
N ALA A 143 23.17 13.11 3.89
CA ALA A 143 23.94 12.16 3.10
C ALA A 143 24.76 11.20 3.98
N GLU A 144 25.42 11.74 5.00
CA GLU A 144 26.21 10.94 5.95
C GLU A 144 25.32 10.03 6.80
N LEU A 145 24.16 10.54 7.25
CA LEU A 145 23.20 9.73 8.01
C LEU A 145 22.71 8.55 7.16
N PHE A 146 22.38 8.79 5.90
CA PHE A 146 21.95 7.74 4.97
C PHE A 146 23.03 6.65 4.76
N ARG A 147 24.31 7.03 4.70
CA ARG A 147 25.43 6.09 4.52
C ARG A 147 25.75 5.28 5.76
N THR A 148 25.64 5.90 6.94
CA THR A 148 26.19 5.32 8.18
C THR A 148 25.13 4.75 9.12
N ASN A 149 23.89 5.24 9.06
CA ASN A 149 22.79 4.81 9.92
C ASN A 149 21.45 4.89 9.18
N ARG A 150 21.19 3.87 8.35
CA ARG A 150 20.00 3.81 7.52
C ARG A 150 18.69 3.79 8.33
N GLU A 151 18.68 3.07 9.45
CA GLU A 151 17.50 2.97 10.33
C GLU A 151 17.08 4.35 10.88
N GLU A 152 18.05 5.16 11.31
CA GLU A 152 17.78 6.50 11.82
C GLU A 152 17.36 7.46 10.69
N PHE A 153 17.96 7.34 9.51
CA PHE A 153 17.50 8.08 8.32
C PHE A 153 16.02 7.78 8.04
N ASP A 154 15.67 6.49 7.93
CA ASP A 154 14.31 6.06 7.61
C ASP A 154 13.32 6.50 8.70
N ARG A 155 13.69 6.38 9.98
CA ARG A 155 12.87 6.83 11.12
C ARG A 155 12.57 8.33 11.08
N ARG A 156 13.59 9.17 10.80
CA ARG A 156 13.42 10.63 10.73
C ARG A 156 12.64 11.05 9.50
N ASN A 157 12.90 10.40 8.36
CA ASN A 157 12.15 10.62 7.13
C ASN A 157 10.66 10.29 7.34
N GLU A 158 10.38 9.15 7.96
CA GLU A 158 9.02 8.70 8.29
C GLU A 158 8.31 9.66 9.25
N ALA A 159 8.96 10.03 10.35
CA ALA A 159 8.40 10.97 11.32
C ALA A 159 8.08 12.34 10.70
N GLY A 160 8.89 12.79 9.75
CA GLY A 160 8.63 14.00 8.99
C GLY A 160 7.49 13.86 7.99
N ARG A 161 7.45 12.75 7.26
CA ARG A 161 6.39 12.43 6.29
C ARG A 161 5.00 12.48 6.93
N GLN A 162 4.87 11.94 8.14
CA GLN A 162 3.61 11.92 8.90
C GLN A 162 3.02 13.32 9.14
N LEU A 163 3.85 14.36 9.27
CA LEU A 163 3.35 15.73 9.43
C LEU A 163 2.64 16.22 8.16
N PHE A 164 3.18 15.87 6.99
CA PHE A 164 2.64 16.29 5.72
C PHE A 164 1.47 15.42 5.28
N GLN A 165 1.42 14.16 5.71
CA GLN A 165 0.24 13.31 5.56
C GLN A 165 -0.94 13.86 6.39
N GLY A 166 -0.69 14.35 7.61
CA GLY A 166 -1.72 14.74 8.58
C GLY A 166 -2.54 16.02 8.33
N LEU A 167 -2.39 16.73 7.22
CA LEU A 167 -3.21 17.92 6.89
C LEU A 167 -3.96 17.83 5.55
N HIS A 168 -3.68 16.83 4.71
CA HIS A 168 -4.68 16.33 3.75
C HIS A 168 -5.80 15.62 4.54
N ASP A 169 -5.42 14.95 5.64
CA ASP A 169 -6.29 14.32 6.64
C ASP A 169 -7.24 15.24 7.42
N LEU A 170 -7.41 16.54 7.15
CA LEU A 170 -8.55 17.29 7.72
C LEU A 170 -9.70 17.48 6.73
N ALA A 171 -9.42 17.35 5.43
CA ALA A 171 -10.43 17.04 4.43
C ALA A 171 -10.69 15.52 4.39
N ASP A 172 -9.62 14.72 4.54
CA ASP A 172 -9.63 13.24 4.52
C ASP A 172 -9.73 12.58 5.91
N ALA A 173 -9.92 13.32 7.02
CA ALA A 173 -10.24 12.70 8.33
C ALA A 173 -11.63 12.03 8.34
N ARG A 174 -12.41 12.22 7.28
CA ARG A 174 -13.59 11.39 7.01
C ARG A 174 -13.22 10.05 6.35
N ASP A 175 -12.01 9.93 5.82
CA ASP A 175 -11.54 8.85 4.95
C ASP A 175 -10.51 7.92 5.59
N SER A 176 -9.81 8.27 6.67
CA SER A 176 -8.80 7.34 7.23
C SER A 176 -9.37 6.00 7.77
N ASN A 177 -10.69 5.83 7.85
CA ASN A 177 -11.35 4.57 8.20
C ASN A 177 -12.46 4.17 7.21
N TRP A 178 -12.52 4.71 5.98
CA TRP A 178 -13.62 4.36 5.08
C TRP A 178 -13.58 2.88 4.67
N LEU A 179 -12.37 2.33 4.46
CA LEU A 179 -12.16 0.92 4.14
C LEU A 179 -12.50 0.02 5.33
N ASP A 180 -12.07 0.39 6.53
CA ASP A 180 -12.43 -0.32 7.77
C ASP A 180 -13.95 -0.27 8.01
N SER A 181 -14.58 0.89 7.75
CA SER A 181 -16.04 1.06 7.83
C SER A 181 -16.74 0.22 6.78
N LEU A 182 -16.18 0.11 5.57
CA LEU A 182 -16.70 -0.73 4.51
C LEU A 182 -16.61 -2.22 4.89
N ILE A 183 -15.47 -2.67 5.42
CA ILE A 183 -15.27 -4.04 5.91
C ILE A 183 -16.25 -4.34 7.05
N GLU A 184 -16.39 -3.42 8.02
CA GLU A 184 -17.32 -3.58 9.13
C GLU A 184 -18.77 -3.66 8.63
N ALA A 185 -19.15 -2.78 7.69
CA ALA A 185 -20.49 -2.76 7.11
C ALA A 185 -20.78 -4.04 6.31
N VAL A 186 -19.82 -4.52 5.52
CA VAL A 186 -19.91 -5.80 4.79
C VAL A 186 -19.98 -6.97 5.75
N GLY A 187 -19.14 -6.98 6.79
CA GLY A 187 -19.18 -7.98 7.86
C GLY A 187 -20.53 -8.03 8.58
N GLY A 188 -21.16 -6.87 8.81
CA GLY A 188 -22.51 -6.77 9.35
C GLY A 188 -23.61 -7.29 8.43
N CYS A 189 -23.35 -7.42 7.12
CA CYS A 189 -24.26 -8.00 6.13
C CYS A 189 -24.08 -9.52 5.97
N LEU A 190 -23.04 -10.10 6.57
CA LEU A 190 -22.72 -11.52 6.46
C LEU A 190 -23.26 -12.31 7.66
N ALA A 191 -23.95 -13.40 7.38
CA ALA A 191 -24.35 -14.39 8.37
C ALA A 191 -23.68 -15.71 8.03
N ALA A 192 -22.69 -16.10 8.85
CA ALA A 192 -21.99 -17.35 8.68
C ALA A 192 -22.85 -18.53 9.16
N ASP A 193 -22.96 -19.57 8.31
CA ASP A 193 -23.66 -20.82 8.67
C ASP A 193 -22.80 -21.70 9.59
N ASN A 194 -21.48 -21.46 9.61
CA ASN A 194 -20.46 -22.15 10.41
C ASN A 194 -19.41 -21.14 10.93
N LEU A 195 -18.31 -21.62 11.55
CA LEU A 195 -17.20 -20.74 11.97
C LEU A 195 -16.59 -20.03 10.74
N MET A 196 -16.56 -18.70 10.76
CA MET A 196 -15.92 -17.86 9.76
C MET A 196 -14.73 -17.15 10.40
N GLY A 197 -13.57 -17.22 9.76
CA GLY A 197 -12.39 -16.43 10.14
C GLY A 197 -12.60 -14.93 9.85
N PRO A 198 -11.57 -14.09 10.08
CA PRO A 198 -11.64 -12.70 9.63
C PRO A 198 -11.87 -12.63 8.12
N LEU A 199 -12.45 -11.52 7.64
CA LEU A 199 -12.55 -11.28 6.21
C LEU A 199 -11.16 -10.92 5.66
N GLY A 200 -10.82 -11.52 4.53
CA GLY A 200 -9.69 -11.11 3.71
C GLY A 200 -10.08 -9.94 2.83
N ILE A 201 -9.11 -9.10 2.49
CA ILE A 201 -9.31 -7.97 1.61
C ILE A 201 -8.15 -7.86 0.62
N LEU A 202 -8.49 -7.64 -0.64
CA LEU A 202 -7.57 -7.20 -1.69
C LEU A 202 -8.12 -5.90 -2.25
N TYR A 203 -7.28 -4.90 -2.44
CA TYR A 203 -7.73 -3.64 -3.01
C TYR A 203 -6.64 -2.98 -3.85
N GLY A 204 -7.07 -2.17 -4.80
CA GLY A 204 -6.21 -1.32 -5.61
C GLY A 204 -6.98 -0.12 -6.10
N GLU A 205 -6.27 0.97 -6.36
CA GLU A 205 -6.83 2.18 -6.95
C GLU A 205 -6.30 2.33 -8.38
N LYS A 206 -7.19 2.68 -9.31
CA LYS A 206 -6.83 2.99 -10.68
C LYS A 206 -7.67 4.14 -11.21
N ASP A 207 -7.01 5.18 -11.69
CA ASP A 207 -7.65 6.38 -12.27
C ASP A 207 -8.70 7.04 -11.32
N GLY A 208 -8.43 7.05 -10.02
CA GLY A 208 -9.35 7.60 -8.99
C GLY A 208 -10.53 6.69 -8.64
N PHE A 209 -10.51 5.43 -9.10
CA PHE A 209 -11.57 4.46 -8.88
C PHE A 209 -11.01 3.24 -8.14
N TRP A 210 -11.66 2.86 -7.04
CA TRP A 210 -11.21 1.76 -6.19
C TRP A 210 -11.80 0.43 -6.63
N GLU A 211 -10.96 -0.60 -6.75
CA GLU A 211 -11.39 -1.99 -6.86
C GLU A 211 -11.12 -2.67 -5.53
N VAL A 212 -12.16 -3.19 -4.89
CA VAL A 212 -12.08 -3.79 -3.56
C VAL A 212 -12.72 -5.17 -3.57
N ASP A 213 -11.96 -6.18 -3.19
CA ASP A 213 -12.42 -7.56 -3.06
C ASP A 213 -12.43 -7.95 -1.59
N ILE A 214 -13.59 -8.42 -1.11
CA ILE A 214 -13.77 -8.92 0.25
C ILE A 214 -14.21 -10.37 0.18
N TYR A 215 -13.59 -11.23 0.99
CA TYR A 215 -13.84 -12.67 0.96
C TYR A 215 -13.71 -13.30 2.34
N PRO A 216 -14.40 -14.42 2.62
CA PRO A 216 -14.15 -15.18 3.83
C PRO A 216 -12.79 -15.89 3.74
N THR A 217 -11.95 -15.76 4.77
CA THR A 217 -10.68 -16.50 4.82
C THR A 217 -10.93 -18.00 5.04
N PRO A 218 -10.09 -18.89 4.46
CA PRO A 218 -10.19 -20.32 4.71
C PRO A 218 -9.97 -20.67 6.18
N VAL A 219 -10.55 -21.79 6.64
CA VAL A 219 -10.43 -22.28 8.01
C VAL A 219 -9.75 -23.65 8.02
N GLU A 220 -8.72 -23.79 8.83
CA GLU A 220 -8.06 -25.09 9.07
C GLU A 220 -8.80 -25.88 10.17
N LEU A 221 -9.13 -27.13 9.89
CA LEU A 221 -9.74 -28.05 10.84
C LEU A 221 -8.66 -28.73 11.69
N ILE A 222 -8.83 -28.71 13.01
CA ILE A 222 -7.90 -29.31 13.96
C ILE A 222 -8.60 -30.41 14.77
N GLY A 223 -8.06 -31.62 14.71
CA GLY A 223 -8.60 -32.81 15.37
C GLY A 223 -9.73 -33.48 14.59
N GLY A 224 -10.04 -34.73 14.95
CA GLY A 224 -11.04 -35.54 14.25
C GLY A 224 -10.48 -36.25 13.00
N ALA A 225 -11.37 -36.70 12.12
CA ALA A 225 -11.00 -37.45 10.92
C ALA A 225 -10.39 -36.57 9.81
N ASP A 226 -10.72 -35.28 9.83
CA ASP A 226 -10.34 -34.30 8.81
C ASP A 226 -9.30 -33.29 9.34
N ASP A 227 -8.47 -33.70 10.30
CA ASP A 227 -7.39 -32.89 10.88
C ASP A 227 -6.40 -32.42 9.80
N GLY A 228 -6.11 -31.12 9.78
CA GLY A 228 -5.28 -30.45 8.79
C GLY A 228 -6.00 -30.08 7.48
N ALA A 229 -7.29 -30.40 7.34
CA ALA A 229 -8.06 -29.98 6.16
C ALA A 229 -8.36 -28.47 6.19
N VAL A 230 -8.30 -27.83 5.02
CA VAL A 230 -8.67 -26.41 4.84
C VAL A 230 -10.02 -26.34 4.15
N VAL A 231 -10.97 -25.62 4.74
CA VAL A 231 -12.34 -25.49 4.22
C VAL A 231 -12.74 -24.04 4.08
N SER A 232 -13.49 -23.73 3.01
CA SER A 232 -14.08 -22.40 2.82
C SER A 232 -15.34 -22.23 3.68
N PRO A 233 -15.49 -21.12 4.43
CA PRO A 233 -16.69 -20.87 5.22
C PRO A 233 -17.95 -20.76 4.36
N ALA A 234 -19.05 -21.34 4.84
CA ALA A 234 -20.37 -21.10 4.28
C ALA A 234 -21.01 -19.87 4.93
N PHE A 235 -21.56 -18.98 4.12
CA PHE A 235 -22.21 -17.76 4.58
C PHE A 235 -23.41 -17.37 3.69
N SER A 236 -24.26 -16.55 4.26
CA SER A 236 -25.31 -15.81 3.56
C SER A 236 -24.99 -14.31 3.59
N LEU A 237 -25.43 -13.57 2.56
CA LEU A 237 -25.20 -12.15 2.41
C LEU A 237 -26.54 -11.42 2.27
N ASP A 238 -26.78 -10.43 3.12
CA ASP A 238 -27.93 -9.53 3.01
C ASP A 238 -27.64 -8.45 1.96
N LEU A 239 -28.16 -8.65 0.75
CA LEU A 239 -27.96 -7.75 -0.38
C LEU A 239 -28.68 -6.40 -0.20
N GLU A 240 -29.76 -6.35 0.57
CA GLU A 240 -30.48 -5.10 0.81
C GLU A 240 -29.73 -4.23 1.82
N ALA A 241 -29.24 -4.85 2.90
CA ALA A 241 -28.37 -4.19 3.87
C ALA A 241 -27.09 -3.71 3.19
N LEU A 242 -26.44 -4.55 2.39
CA LEU A 242 -25.23 -4.20 1.64
C LEU A 242 -25.48 -3.01 0.70
N ARG A 243 -26.56 -3.04 -0.08
CA ARG A 243 -26.90 -1.92 -0.97
C ARG A 243 -27.11 -0.62 -0.21
N SER A 244 -27.60 -0.68 1.03
CA SER A 244 -27.87 0.50 1.85
C SER A 244 -26.62 1.15 2.46
N THR A 245 -25.46 0.49 2.41
CA THR A 245 -24.20 1.06 2.89
C THR A 245 -23.60 2.09 1.92
N PHE A 246 -24.08 2.10 0.67
CA PHE A 246 -23.62 3.01 -0.37
C PHE A 246 -24.47 4.29 -0.41
N GLU A 247 -23.79 5.42 -0.57
CA GLU A 247 -24.43 6.73 -0.74
C GLU A 247 -25.14 6.81 -2.10
N GLN A 248 -24.50 6.21 -3.11
CA GLN A 248 -25.01 6.09 -4.47
C GLN A 248 -24.65 4.71 -5.01
N VAL A 249 -25.62 4.07 -5.67
CA VAL A 249 -25.41 2.81 -6.39
C VAL A 249 -25.63 3.08 -7.86
N GLU A 250 -24.59 2.88 -8.67
CA GLU A 250 -24.64 3.02 -10.11
C GLU A 250 -25.10 1.72 -10.77
N ASP A 251 -24.54 0.60 -10.31
CA ASP A 251 -24.83 -0.72 -10.85
C ASP A 251 -24.58 -1.80 -9.79
N PHE A 252 -25.26 -2.94 -9.93
CA PHE A 252 -25.23 -4.02 -8.95
C PHE A 252 -25.58 -5.35 -9.61
N GLY A 253 -24.81 -6.39 -9.31
CA GLY A 253 -25.01 -7.69 -9.92
C GLY A 253 -24.33 -8.83 -9.19
N TRP A 254 -24.44 -10.00 -9.80
CA TRP A 254 -23.78 -11.21 -9.33
C TRP A 254 -23.28 -12.01 -10.53
N THR A 255 -22.17 -12.69 -10.34
CA THR A 255 -21.50 -13.50 -11.34
C THR A 255 -21.35 -14.91 -10.80
N THR A 256 -21.80 -15.90 -11.56
CA THR A 256 -21.72 -17.32 -11.16
C THR A 256 -20.41 -18.01 -11.58
N ILE A 257 -19.63 -17.39 -12.48
CA ILE A 257 -18.37 -17.90 -13.00
C ILE A 257 -17.39 -16.73 -13.12
N GLY A 258 -16.35 -16.70 -12.28
CA GLY A 258 -15.29 -15.69 -12.26
C GLY A 258 -14.33 -15.81 -13.43
N TRP A 259 -14.81 -15.51 -14.64
CA TRP A 259 -13.97 -15.39 -15.83
C TRP A 259 -13.78 -13.89 -16.14
N PRO A 260 -12.55 -13.41 -16.43
CA PRO A 260 -11.31 -14.14 -16.71
C PRO A 260 -10.40 -14.43 -15.49
N ASP A 261 -10.68 -13.88 -14.31
CA ASP A 261 -9.72 -13.80 -13.19
C ASP A 261 -9.66 -15.03 -12.27
N GLY A 262 -10.45 -16.08 -12.53
CA GLY A 262 -10.45 -17.32 -11.75
C GLY A 262 -11.15 -17.25 -10.38
N ASN A 263 -11.51 -16.05 -9.92
CA ASN A 263 -12.09 -15.75 -8.59
C ASN A 263 -13.56 -16.17 -8.42
N GLY A 264 -13.90 -17.44 -8.67
CA GLY A 264 -15.18 -18.07 -8.27
C GLY A 264 -16.47 -17.27 -8.54
N PRO A 265 -17.59 -17.61 -7.90
CA PRO A 265 -18.78 -16.77 -7.88
C PRO A 265 -18.61 -15.55 -6.97
N PHE A 266 -19.16 -14.39 -7.35
CA PHE A 266 -19.14 -13.19 -6.52
C PHE A 266 -20.35 -12.29 -6.76
N VAL A 267 -20.68 -11.48 -5.75
CA VAL A 267 -21.60 -10.34 -5.87
C VAL A 267 -20.75 -9.08 -6.06
N TRP A 268 -21.22 -8.13 -6.85
CA TRP A 268 -20.52 -6.87 -7.03
C TRP A 268 -21.47 -5.68 -7.00
N ILE A 269 -20.94 -4.55 -6.55
CA ILE A 269 -21.64 -3.26 -6.49
C ILE A 269 -20.69 -2.17 -6.94
N LYS A 270 -21.17 -1.33 -7.86
CA LYS A 270 -20.48 -0.13 -8.33
C LYS A 270 -21.19 1.09 -7.77
N GLY A 271 -20.48 1.95 -7.05
CA GLY A 271 -21.11 3.07 -6.37
C GLY A 271 -20.14 3.91 -5.55
N ALA A 272 -20.71 4.80 -4.74
CA ALA A 272 -19.97 5.64 -3.82
C ALA A 272 -20.20 5.21 -2.36
N HIS A 273 -19.12 5.08 -1.58
CA HIS A 273 -19.17 4.84 -0.14
C HIS A 273 -18.28 5.85 0.58
N GLN A 274 -18.85 6.64 1.48
CA GLN A 274 -18.14 7.69 2.23
C GLN A 274 -17.32 8.63 1.33
N GLY A 275 -17.87 9.01 0.16
CA GLY A 275 -17.17 9.86 -0.80
C GLY A 275 -16.23 9.16 -1.79
N HIS A 276 -15.96 7.85 -1.64
CA HIS A 276 -15.08 7.08 -2.54
C HIS A 276 -15.89 6.38 -3.63
N GLU A 277 -15.50 6.57 -4.90
CA GLU A 277 -16.04 5.77 -6.00
C GLU A 277 -15.32 4.42 -6.06
N LEU A 278 -16.09 3.33 -5.96
CA LEU A 278 -15.53 1.99 -5.96
C LEU A 278 -16.39 0.94 -6.67
N LEU A 279 -15.72 -0.14 -7.08
CA LEU A 279 -16.28 -1.44 -7.39
C LEU A 279 -15.93 -2.39 -6.24
N LEU A 280 -16.92 -2.69 -5.41
CA LEU A 280 -16.80 -3.73 -4.39
C LEU A 280 -17.22 -5.08 -4.98
N ARG A 281 -16.38 -6.11 -4.80
CA ARG A 281 -16.69 -7.51 -5.08
C ARG A 281 -16.65 -8.30 -3.78
N ILE A 282 -17.71 -9.05 -3.51
CA ILE A 282 -17.77 -10.00 -2.38
C ILE A 282 -17.67 -11.40 -2.96
N LEU A 283 -16.51 -12.03 -2.78
CA LEU A 283 -16.22 -13.35 -3.34
C LEU A 283 -16.83 -14.44 -2.45
N ALA A 284 -17.39 -15.46 -3.09
CA ALA A 284 -17.90 -16.64 -2.37
C ALA A 284 -16.77 -17.50 -1.77
N GLN A 285 -15.55 -17.35 -2.28
CA GLN A 285 -14.36 -18.11 -1.88
C GLN A 285 -13.15 -17.19 -1.92
N ALA A 286 -12.16 -17.47 -1.07
CA ALA A 286 -10.88 -16.79 -1.13
C ALA A 286 -10.16 -17.05 -2.48
N PRO A 287 -9.33 -16.10 -2.94
CA PRO A 287 -8.44 -16.30 -4.08
C PRO A 287 -7.53 -17.54 -3.91
N GLU A 288 -7.03 -18.08 -5.02
CA GLU A 288 -6.11 -19.21 -5.00
C GLU A 288 -4.80 -18.83 -4.29
N GLY A 289 -4.34 -19.71 -3.37
CA GLY A 289 -3.11 -19.49 -2.60
C GLY A 289 -3.28 -18.78 -1.25
N GLU A 290 -4.50 -18.36 -0.89
CA GLU A 290 -4.77 -17.75 0.42
C GLU A 290 -4.55 -18.75 1.58
N GLU A 291 -3.80 -18.33 2.60
CA GLU A 291 -3.57 -19.15 3.81
C GLU A 291 -4.79 -19.13 4.77
N PRO A 292 -4.97 -20.15 5.62
CA PRO A 292 -6.08 -20.16 6.58
C PRO A 292 -5.98 -19.02 7.60
N GLY A 293 -7.01 -18.18 7.64
CA GLY A 293 -7.10 -17.06 8.59
C GLY A 293 -7.50 -17.48 10.01
N SER A 294 -7.91 -18.73 10.21
CA SER A 294 -8.36 -19.26 11.51
C SER A 294 -8.27 -20.78 11.60
N LYS A 295 -8.24 -21.30 12.85
CA LYS A 295 -8.18 -22.72 13.18
C LYS A 295 -9.42 -23.14 13.98
N LEU A 296 -10.18 -24.12 13.50
CA LEU A 296 -11.36 -24.67 14.15
C LEU A 296 -11.05 -26.05 14.74
N ARG A 297 -11.19 -26.20 16.07
CA ARG A 297 -11.06 -27.52 16.70
C ARG A 297 -12.35 -28.32 16.58
N LEU A 298 -12.29 -29.48 15.95
CA LEU A 298 -13.37 -30.45 15.95
C LEU A 298 -13.35 -31.25 17.26
N PRO A 299 -14.52 -31.55 17.85
CA PRO A 299 -14.59 -32.42 19.02
C PRO A 299 -14.02 -33.80 18.68
N GLU A 300 -13.17 -34.34 19.56
CA GLU A 300 -12.70 -35.71 19.41
C GLU A 300 -13.91 -36.64 19.36
N ALA A 301 -13.96 -37.49 18.33
CA ALA A 301 -14.97 -38.52 18.24
C ALA A 301 -14.95 -39.30 19.56
N SER A 302 -16.06 -39.24 20.29
CA SER A 302 -16.23 -40.01 21.51
C SER A 302 -15.94 -41.46 21.16
N LYS A 303 -14.84 -42.01 21.67
CA LYS A 303 -14.64 -43.47 21.63
C LYS A 303 -15.82 -44.06 22.38
N GLU A 304 -16.82 -44.55 21.66
CA GLU A 304 -17.83 -45.43 22.21
C GLU A 304 -17.07 -46.54 22.95
N LEU A 305 -17.17 -46.51 24.27
CA LEU A 305 -16.74 -47.61 25.11
C LEU A 305 -17.55 -48.82 24.63
N PRO A 306 -16.93 -49.94 24.21
CA PRO A 306 -17.69 -51.12 23.87
C PRO A 306 -18.50 -51.54 25.10
N ASP A 307 -19.81 -51.66 24.89
CA ASP A 307 -20.76 -52.21 25.85
C ASP A 307 -20.16 -53.49 26.45
N ASN A 308 -19.97 -53.47 27.77
CA ASN A 308 -19.47 -54.61 28.51
C ASN A 308 -20.63 -55.61 28.64
N PRO A 309 -20.58 -56.79 27.99
CA PRO A 309 -21.62 -57.78 28.19
C PRO A 309 -21.41 -58.45 29.55
N GLU A 310 -22.42 -58.37 30.43
CA GLU A 310 -22.59 -59.28 31.57
C GLU A 310 -22.90 -60.72 31.10
#